data_AF-A0A7V4T732-F1
#
_entry.id   AF-A0A7V4T732-F1
#
_cell.length_a   1.000
_cell.length_b   1.000
_cell.length_c   1.000
_cell.angle_alpha   90.00
_cell.angle_beta   90.00
_cell.angle_gamma   90.00
#
_symmetry.space_group_name_H-M   'P 1'
#
loop_
_entity.id
_entity.type
_entity.pdbx_description
1 polymer ?
#
loop_
_entity_poly.entity_id
_entity_poly.type
_entity_poly.pdbx_seq_one_letter_code
_entity_poly.pdbx_strand_id
1 'polypeptide(L)'
;KKYPLKLLLEACQTFIMKPRNKITFEYILMKGVNDSKEDALKLVKLLSPIKAKVNLIPFNQCGETDFKCPSKTEISEFLQILLDNNLTAMTRKSKGDDILAACGQLKAKL
;
A
#
# COMPACT_ATOMS: atom_id res chain seq x y z
N LYS A 1 21.61 0.18 0.98
CA LYS A 1 20.38 -0.64 1.09
C LYS A 1 20.77 -2.12 1.07
N LYS A 2 20.30 -2.94 2.01
CA LYS A 2 20.72 -4.36 2.16
C LYS A 2 20.01 -5.31 1.18
N TYR A 3 18.77 -5.02 0.81
CA TYR A 3 17.98 -5.81 -0.15
C TYR A 3 17.30 -4.88 -1.16
N PRO A 4 17.72 -4.87 -2.43
CA PRO A 4 17.08 -4.09 -3.49
C PRO A 4 15.64 -4.56 -3.76
N LEU A 5 14.77 -3.64 -4.19
CA LEU A 5 13.37 -3.97 -4.51
C LEU A 5 13.24 -5.08 -5.55
N LYS A 6 14.09 -5.08 -6.58
CA LYS A 6 14.10 -6.11 -7.62
C LYS A 6 14.29 -7.51 -7.02
N LEU A 7 15.29 -7.66 -6.15
CA LEU A 7 15.60 -8.93 -5.49
C LEU A 7 14.44 -9.39 -4.59
N LEU A 8 13.79 -8.47 -3.88
CA LEU A 8 12.61 -8.78 -3.08
C LEU A 8 11.46 -9.32 -3.94
N LEU A 9 11.17 -8.66 -5.06
CA LEU A 9 10.09 -9.06 -5.96
C LEU A 9 10.38 -10.39 -6.65
N GLU A 10 11.63 -10.66 -7.04
CA GLU A 10 12.06 -11.95 -7.56
C GLU A 10 11.83 -13.06 -6.52
N ALA A 11 12.20 -12.84 -5.26
CA ALA A 11 11.92 -13.77 -4.18
C ALA A 11 10.41 -14.01 -4.02
N CYS A 12 9.59 -12.96 -4.05
CA CYS A 12 8.12 -13.07 -3.99
C CYS A 12 7.53 -13.86 -5.17
N GLN A 13 8.07 -13.73 -6.37
CA GLN A 13 7.61 -14.48 -7.55
C GLN A 13 7.87 -15.99 -7.41
N THR A 14 9.02 -16.36 -6.85
CA THR A 14 9.42 -17.76 -6.63
C THR A 14 8.86 -18.40 -5.36
N PHE A 15 8.17 -17.62 -4.52
CA PHE A 15 7.70 -18.09 -3.23
C PHE A 15 6.54 -19.09 -3.37
N ILE A 16 6.77 -20.33 -2.94
CA ILE A 16 5.78 -21.41 -3.03
C ILE A 16 4.71 -21.21 -1.96
N MET A 17 3.46 -21.08 -2.40
CA MET A 17 2.30 -20.88 -1.53
C MET A 17 1.19 -21.88 -1.84
N LYS A 18 0.30 -22.09 -0.87
CA LYS A 18 -0.96 -22.81 -1.10
C LYS A 18 -1.75 -22.10 -2.23
N PRO A 19 -2.49 -22.83 -3.09
CA PRO A 19 -3.13 -22.26 -4.28
C PRO A 19 -4.01 -21.02 -4.06
N ARG A 20 -4.67 -20.93 -2.89
CA ARG A 20 -5.57 -19.83 -2.51
C ARG A 20 -4.88 -18.64 -1.83
N ASN A 21 -3.61 -18.78 -1.47
CA ASN A 21 -2.88 -17.74 -0.76
C ASN A 21 -2.36 -16.69 -1.75
N LYS A 22 -2.35 -15.43 -1.30
CA LYS A 22 -1.73 -14.31 -2.00
C LYS A 22 -0.79 -13.58 -1.05
N ILE A 23 0.34 -13.10 -1.57
CA ILE A 23 1.23 -12.18 -0.84
C ILE A 23 0.48 -10.86 -0.66
N THR A 24 0.52 -10.32 0.55
CA THR A 24 -0.09 -9.02 0.83
C THR A 24 0.99 -7.95 0.80
N PHE A 25 0.87 -6.99 -0.11
CA PHE A 25 1.70 -5.80 -0.14
C PHE A 25 0.98 -4.68 0.60
N GLU A 26 1.66 -4.06 1.56
CA GLU A 26 1.18 -2.83 2.19
C GLU A 26 1.73 -1.63 1.42
N TYR A 27 0.84 -0.75 0.98
CA TYR A 27 1.20 0.44 0.21
C TYR A 27 0.66 1.67 0.93
N ILE A 28 1.57 2.47 1.48
CA ILE A 28 1.23 3.72 2.16
C ILE A 28 1.03 4.80 1.11
N LEU A 29 -0.18 5.36 1.03
CA LEU A 29 -0.54 6.41 0.09
C LEU A 29 -0.24 7.78 0.68
N MET A 30 0.63 8.55 0.02
CA MET A 30 1.05 9.89 0.40
C MET A 30 0.80 10.87 -0.74
N LYS A 31 0.14 11.99 -0.40
CA LYS A 31 -0.30 12.99 -1.38
C LYS A 31 0.87 13.64 -2.09
N GLY A 32 0.84 13.61 -3.42
CA GLY A 32 1.87 14.19 -4.30
C GLY A 32 3.20 13.45 -4.31
N VAL A 33 3.29 12.29 -3.64
CA VAL A 33 4.53 11.49 -3.55
C VAL A 33 4.40 10.19 -4.33
N ASN A 34 3.30 9.46 -4.11
CA ASN A 34 3.12 8.12 -4.68
C ASN A 34 1.65 7.74 -4.90
N ASP A 35 0.77 8.74 -4.98
CA ASP A 35 -0.69 8.60 -5.12
C ASP A 35 -1.20 8.99 -6.52
N SER A 36 -0.30 9.16 -7.50
CA SER A 36 -0.69 9.48 -8.88
C SER A 36 -1.27 8.27 -9.61
N LYS A 37 -2.00 8.54 -10.70
CA LYS A 37 -2.53 7.48 -11.59
C LYS A 37 -1.39 6.66 -12.21
N GLU A 38 -0.30 7.34 -12.56
CA GLU A 38 0.91 6.72 -13.10
C GLU A 38 1.55 5.76 -12.08
N ASP A 39 1.53 6.10 -10.80
CA ASP A 39 2.06 5.23 -9.75
C ASP A 39 1.18 3.99 -9.52
N ALA A 40 -0.14 4.13 -9.61
CA ALA A 40 -1.05 2.98 -9.60
C ALA A 40 -0.76 2.01 -10.76
N LEU A 41 -0.58 2.54 -11.98
CA LEU A 41 -0.25 1.72 -13.16
C LEU A 41 1.13 1.06 -13.04
N LYS A 42 2.13 1.76 -12.49
CA LYS A 42 3.44 1.17 -12.19
C LYS A 42 3.32 0.04 -11.17
N LEU A 43 2.51 0.21 -10.13
CA LEU A 43 2.28 -0.81 -9.11
C LEU A 43 1.63 -2.06 -9.70
N VAL A 44 0.62 -1.89 -10.55
CA VAL A 44 0.00 -2.99 -11.32
C VAL A 44 1.06 -3.74 -12.11
N LYS A 45 1.88 -3.04 -12.89
CA LYS A 45 2.94 -3.64 -13.70
C LYS A 45 3.96 -4.40 -12.85
N LEU A 46 4.29 -3.86 -11.68
CA LEU A 46 5.28 -4.45 -10.77
C LEU A 46 4.78 -5.75 -10.12
N LEU A 47 3.49 -5.81 -9.80
CA LEU A 47 2.88 -6.92 -9.06
C LEU A 47 2.17 -7.95 -9.94
N SER A 48 1.98 -7.68 -11.23
CA SER A 48 1.34 -8.61 -12.17
C SER A 48 1.94 -10.03 -12.22
N PRO A 49 3.27 -10.26 -12.08
CA PRO A 49 3.80 -11.63 -12.07
C PRO A 49 3.63 -12.35 -10.73
N ILE A 50 3.12 -11.67 -9.69
CA ILE A 50 3.02 -12.19 -8.34
C ILE A 50 1.55 -12.46 -8.01
N LYS A 51 1.25 -13.59 -7.36
CA LYS A 51 -0.06 -13.81 -6.73
C LYS A 51 -0.21 -12.86 -5.53
N ALA A 52 -0.58 -11.62 -5.81
CA ALA A 52 -0.57 -10.52 -4.87
C ALA A 52 -1.97 -9.97 -4.57
N LYS A 53 -2.08 -9.38 -3.39
CA LYS A 53 -3.13 -8.41 -3.05
C LYS A 53 -2.48 -7.20 -2.38
N VAL A 54 -3.10 -6.03 -2.52
CA VAL A 54 -2.60 -4.78 -1.99
C VAL A 54 -3.53 -4.25 -0.91
N ASN A 55 -2.95 -3.87 0.23
CA ASN A 55 -3.61 -3.05 1.23
C ASN A 55 -3.14 -1.62 1.06
N LEU A 56 -4.04 -0.75 0.58
CA LEU A 56 -3.82 0.69 0.54
C LEU A 56 -4.03 1.25 1.94
N ILE A 57 -3.02 1.94 2.46
CA ILE A 57 -3.02 2.56 3.78
C ILE A 57 -2.86 4.06 3.57
N PRO A 58 -3.94 4.86 3.65
CA PRO A 58 -3.82 6.31 3.60
C PRO A 58 -2.87 6.79 4.70
N PHE A 59 -1.94 7.67 4.34
CA PHE A 59 -0.97 8.19 5.30
C PHE A 59 -1.68 8.89 6.45
N ASN A 60 -1.37 8.48 7.69
CA ASN A 60 -1.90 9.12 8.88
C ASN A 60 -1.04 10.34 9.24
N GLN A 61 -1.60 11.54 9.15
CA GLN A 61 -0.93 12.77 9.53
C GLN A 61 -0.90 12.87 11.06
N CYS A 62 0.16 12.37 11.69
CA CYS A 62 0.39 12.51 13.12
C CYS A 62 1.75 13.17 13.36
N GLY A 63 1.74 14.28 14.12
CA GLY A 63 2.93 15.09 14.39
C GLY A 63 3.30 16.06 13.26
N GLU A 64 4.49 16.65 13.36
CA GLU A 64 5.04 17.55 12.34
C GLU A 64 5.67 16.72 11.21
N THR A 65 4.99 16.66 10.07
CA THR A 65 5.44 15.95 8.87
C THR A 65 5.01 16.74 7.63
N ASP A 66 5.89 16.88 6.65
CA ASP A 66 5.58 17.51 5.36
C ASP A 66 4.66 16.63 4.48
N PHE A 67 4.56 15.33 4.80
CA PHE A 67 3.70 14.40 4.08
C PHE A 67 2.23 14.59 4.43
N LYS A 68 1.39 14.46 3.40
CA LYS A 68 -0.06 14.64 3.53
C LYS A 68 -0.84 13.39 3.14
N CYS A 69 -2.00 13.22 3.76
CA CYS A 69 -2.97 12.21 3.35
C CYS A 69 -3.62 12.66 2.03
N PRO A 70 -3.74 11.78 1.01
CA PRO A 70 -4.55 12.08 -0.15
C PRO A 70 -6.03 12.22 0.21
N SER A 71 -6.79 12.93 -0.62
CA SER A 71 -8.24 13.03 -0.47
C SER A 71 -8.92 11.68 -0.67
N LYS A 72 -10.13 11.53 -0.14
CA LYS A 72 -10.94 10.31 -0.32
C LYS A 72 -11.13 9.97 -1.81
N THR A 73 -11.31 10.99 -2.66
CA THR A 73 -11.44 10.83 -4.11
C THR A 73 -10.16 10.29 -4.74
N GLU A 74 -9.00 10.88 -4.43
CA GLU A 74 -7.69 10.40 -4.92
C GLU A 74 -7.45 8.94 -4.50
N ILE A 75 -7.77 8.58 -3.25
CA ILE A 75 -7.65 7.20 -2.75
C ILE A 75 -8.58 6.25 -3.51
N SER A 76 -9.84 6.66 -3.73
CA SER A 76 -10.82 5.86 -4.48
C SER A 76 -10.42 5.69 -5.94
N GLU A 77 -9.92 6.72 -6.60
CA GLU A 77 -9.42 6.63 -7.97
C GLU A 77 -8.22 5.68 -8.07
N PHE A 78 -7.27 5.80 -7.15
CA PHE A 78 -6.12 4.90 -7.11
C PHE A 78 -6.56 3.45 -6.90
N LEU A 79 -7.47 3.21 -5.94
CA LEU A 79 -8.05 1.88 -5.71
C LEU A 79 -8.73 1.33 -6.97
N GLN A 80 -9.53 2.15 -7.64
CA GLN A 80 -10.28 1.73 -8.83
C GLN A 80 -9.33 1.30 -9.95
N ILE A 81 -8.24 2.05 -10.18
CA ILE A 81 -7.22 1.69 -11.19
C ILE A 81 -6.62 0.31 -10.89
N LEU A 82 -6.33 -0.01 -9.63
CA LEU A 82 -5.81 -1.34 -9.27
C LEU A 82 -6.83 -2.45 -9.57
N LEU A 83 -8.09 -2.22 -9.19
CA LEU A 83 -9.17 -3.19 -9.37
C LEU A 83 -9.47 -3.42 -10.87
N ASP A 84 -9.54 -2.36 -11.66
CA ASP A 84 -9.77 -2.42 -13.12
C ASP A 84 -8.67 -3.20 -13.85
N ASN A 85 -7.47 -3.24 -13.27
CA ASN A 85 -6.34 -4.02 -13.79
C ASN A 85 -6.19 -5.40 -13.12
N ASN A 86 -7.27 -5.94 -12.54
CA ASN A 86 -7.32 -7.26 -11.89
C ASN A 86 -6.37 -7.44 -10.69
N LEU A 87 -5.84 -6.35 -10.12
CA LEU A 87 -5.05 -6.41 -8.89
C LEU A 87 -6.00 -6.30 -7.69
N THR A 88 -6.11 -7.37 -6.91
CA THR A 88 -6.93 -7.37 -5.70
C THR A 88 -6.39 -6.31 -4.74
N ALA A 89 -7.18 -5.26 -4.48
CA ALA A 89 -6.78 -4.18 -3.61
C ALA A 89 -7.91 -3.82 -2.62
N MET A 90 -7.53 -3.32 -1.45
CA MET A 90 -8.45 -2.82 -0.45
C MET A 90 -7.84 -1.66 0.32
N THR A 91 -8.64 -0.64 0.61
CA THR A 91 -8.24 0.46 1.50
C THR A 91 -8.49 0.05 2.94
N ARG A 92 -7.47 0.12 3.80
CA ARG A 92 -7.68 0.02 5.24
C ARG A 92 -8.42 1.27 5.72
N LYS A 93 -9.63 1.08 6.23
CA LYS A 93 -10.30 2.12 7.01
C LYS A 93 -9.52 2.30 8.32
N SER A 94 -9.03 3.50 8.57
CA SER A 94 -8.51 3.91 9.87
C SER A 94 -9.64 3.75 10.89
N LYS A 95 -9.62 2.69 11.72
CA LYS A 95 -10.58 2.50 12.82
C LYS A 95 -10.36 3.50 13.98
N GLY A 96 -9.81 4.69 13.71
CA GLY A 96 -9.24 5.56 14.74
C GLY A 96 -9.20 7.05 14.39
N ASP A 97 -9.96 7.51 13.38
CA ASP A 97 -10.16 8.97 13.26
C ASP A 97 -11.06 9.50 14.39
N ASP A 98 -11.85 8.64 15.05
CA ASP A 98 -12.62 8.98 16.26
C ASP A 98 -11.84 8.81 17.57
N ILE A 99 -10.74 8.04 17.56
CA ILE A 99 -9.93 7.79 18.75
C ILE A 99 -8.50 7.58 18.27
N LEU A 100 -7.59 8.48 18.64
CA LEU A 100 -6.15 8.55 18.35
C LEU A 100 -5.41 7.20 18.50
N ALA A 101 -5.71 6.21 17.67
CA ALA A 101 -5.32 4.80 17.80
C ALA A 101 -4.90 4.18 16.46
N ALA A 102 -4.58 5.00 15.45
CA ALA A 102 -4.20 4.52 14.13
C ALA A 102 -2.77 3.95 14.11
N CYS A 103 -2.60 2.82 13.41
CA CYS A 103 -1.34 2.07 13.29
C CYS A 103 -0.14 2.96 12.91
N GLY A 104 0.97 2.78 13.64
CA GLY A 104 2.15 3.66 13.66
C GLY A 104 2.54 4.13 15.07
N GLN A 105 1.69 3.84 16.07
CA GLN A 105 1.78 4.37 17.43
C GLN A 105 2.60 3.53 18.43
N LEU A 106 3.22 2.44 18.01
CA LEU A 106 4.19 1.75 18.86
C LEU A 106 5.55 2.48 18.79
N LYS A 107 5.59 3.71 19.33
CA LYS A 107 6.83 4.20 19.94
C LYS A 107 6.96 3.43 21.25
N ALA A 108 7.84 2.43 21.26
CA ALA A 108 8.40 1.96 22.51
C ALA A 108 9.05 3.18 23.19
N LYS A 109 8.45 3.66 24.29
CA LYS A 109 9.21 4.42 25.28
C LYS A 109 10.30 3.48 25.77
N LEU A 110 11.56 3.85 25.56
CA LEU A 110 12.62 3.48 26.49
C LEU A 110 12.34 4.20 27.81
#